data_AF-A0A9P5K356-F1
#
_entry.id   AF-A0A9P5K356-F1
#
_cell.length_a   1.000
_cell.length_b   1.000
_cell.length_c   1.000
_cell.angle_alpha   90.00
_cell.angle_beta   90.00
_cell.angle_gamma   90.00
#
_symmetry.space_group_name_H-M   'P 1'
#
loop_
_entity.id
_entity.type
_entity.pdbx_description
1 polymer ?
#
loop_
_entity_poly.entity_id
_entity_poly.type
_entity_poly.pdbx_seq_one_letter_code
_entity_poly.pdbx_strand_id
1 'polypeptide(L)'
;MTDLAALDSGSRPFTSKELGEMELSIRNTNLPCDILEALEDLQAFQTKDAPPGPENPYEKATLGLRDIVKTLAACGVFSEAGIVLRWLYFLDAEILADIETLQPPALLLVAHFAVIVASMEKTVWYLNGWSEAIIRQVDQLLEEDSKERSMFAWAKQQMPHIIP
;
A
#
# COMPACT_ATOMS: atom_id res chain seq x y z
N MET A 1 -4.38 20.19 -33.74
CA MET A 1 -5.03 19.05 -34.41
C MET A 1 -4.10 17.86 -34.22
N THR A 2 -3.92 17.45 -32.96
CA THR A 2 -4.63 16.33 -32.30
C THR A 2 -4.05 15.00 -32.75
N ASP A 3 -3.21 14.41 -31.91
CA ASP A 3 -3.52 13.06 -31.44
C ASP A 3 -2.98 12.87 -30.02
N LEU A 4 -3.87 13.10 -29.06
CA LEU A 4 -3.68 13.00 -27.62
C LEU A 4 -4.51 11.81 -27.09
N ALA A 5 -4.76 10.80 -27.94
CA ALA A 5 -5.69 9.70 -27.66
C ALA A 5 -5.02 8.33 -27.42
N ALA A 6 -3.74 8.29 -27.07
CA ALA A 6 -3.04 7.01 -26.79
C ALA A 6 -2.64 6.81 -25.31
N LEU A 7 -3.13 7.65 -24.40
CA LEU A 7 -3.15 7.36 -22.97
C LEU A 7 -4.49 6.70 -22.62
N ASP A 8 -4.67 5.49 -23.15
CA ASP A 8 -5.69 4.56 -22.67
C ASP A 8 -5.22 4.01 -21.32
N SER A 9 -5.52 4.79 -20.27
CA SER A 9 -5.56 4.37 -18.88
C SER A 9 -6.70 3.35 -18.71
N GLY A 10 -6.50 2.16 -19.27
CA GLY A 10 -7.31 0.99 -19.03
C GLY A 10 -6.44 -0.06 -18.35
N SER A 11 -6.66 -0.30 -17.05
CA SER A 11 -6.08 -1.45 -16.36
C SER A 11 -6.49 -2.72 -17.09
N ARG A 12 -5.56 -3.27 -17.88
CA ARG A 12 -5.76 -4.53 -18.59
C ARG A 12 -5.87 -5.64 -17.54
N PRO A 13 -6.90 -6.50 -17.58
CA PRO A 13 -6.94 -7.65 -16.69
C PRO A 13 -5.74 -8.55 -16.99
N PHE A 14 -5.01 -8.94 -15.94
CA PHE A 14 -3.84 -9.80 -16.05
C PHE A 14 -4.24 -11.16 -16.63
N THR A 15 -3.38 -11.71 -17.49
CA THR A 15 -3.63 -13.04 -18.04
C THR A 15 -3.46 -14.13 -16.97
N SER A 16 -4.14 -15.27 -17.11
CA SER A 16 -4.01 -16.40 -16.16
C SER A 16 -2.56 -16.87 -15.99
N LYS A 17 -1.72 -16.68 -17.01
CA LYS A 17 -0.29 -16.97 -16.96
C LYS A 17 0.46 -15.96 -16.09
N GLU A 18 0.20 -14.66 -16.28
CA GLU A 18 0.81 -13.60 -15.47
C GLU A 18 0.35 -13.66 -14.02
N LEU A 19 -0.91 -14.00 -13.76
CA LEU A 19 -1.40 -14.22 -12.39
C LEU A 19 -0.68 -15.39 -11.72
N GLY A 20 -0.45 -16.50 -12.44
CA GLY A 20 0.30 -17.64 -11.91
C GLY A 20 1.80 -17.36 -11.71
N GLU A 21 2.42 -16.61 -12.61
CA GLU A 21 3.83 -16.17 -12.47
C GLU A 21 3.97 -15.17 -11.32
N MET A 22 3.00 -14.28 -11.13
CA MET A 22 2.94 -13.34 -10.01
C MET A 22 2.75 -14.07 -8.68
N GLU A 23 1.85 -15.06 -8.59
CA GLU A 23 1.68 -15.90 -7.40
C GLU A 23 2.97 -16.65 -7.02
N LEU A 24 3.66 -17.23 -8.00
CA LEU A 24 4.94 -17.91 -7.78
C LEU A 24 6.04 -16.96 -7.29
N SER A 25 6.01 -15.70 -7.74
CA SER A 25 6.99 -14.71 -7.35
C SER A 25 6.67 -14.03 -6.01
N ILE A 26 5.39 -13.85 -5.66
CA ILE A 26 4.95 -13.47 -4.31
C ILE A 26 5.47 -14.47 -3.27
N ARG A 27 5.44 -15.77 -3.57
CA ARG A 27 5.99 -16.82 -2.68
C ARG A 27 7.49 -16.68 -2.41
N ASN A 28 8.22 -15.95 -3.26
CA ASN A 28 9.64 -15.64 -3.10
C ASN A 28 9.91 -14.26 -2.47
N THR A 29 8.86 -13.53 -2.11
CA THR A 29 8.93 -12.28 -1.35
C THR A 29 8.53 -12.50 0.11
N ASN A 30 8.92 -11.61 1.02
CA ASN A 30 8.40 -11.61 2.40
C ASN A 30 7.06 -10.84 2.51
N LEU A 31 6.32 -10.67 1.40
CA LEU A 31 5.03 -10.00 1.41
C LEU A 31 3.94 -10.95 1.95
N PRO A 32 2.95 -10.44 2.70
CA PRO A 32 1.76 -11.23 3.06
C PRO A 32 1.03 -11.70 1.79
N CYS A 33 0.52 -12.93 1.81
CA CYS A 33 -0.15 -13.51 0.64
C CYS A 33 -1.48 -12.81 0.29
N ASP A 34 -2.14 -12.20 1.28
CA ASP A 34 -3.43 -11.51 1.21
C ASP A 34 -3.29 -9.99 1.05
N ILE A 35 -2.08 -9.45 0.86
CA ILE A 35 -1.85 -8.00 0.79
C ILE A 35 -2.62 -7.32 -0.35
N LEU A 36 -2.81 -8.01 -1.48
CA LEU A 36 -3.57 -7.45 -2.59
C LEU A 36 -5.04 -7.33 -2.22
N GLU A 37 -5.62 -8.34 -1.55
CA GLU A 37 -7.00 -8.35 -1.05
C GLU A 37 -7.21 -7.23 -0.03
N ALA A 38 -6.29 -7.09 0.93
CA ALA A 38 -6.34 -6.01 1.93
C ALA A 38 -6.31 -4.60 1.31
N LEU A 39 -5.55 -4.41 0.22
CA LEU A 39 -5.53 -3.14 -0.51
C LEU A 39 -6.84 -2.88 -1.28
N GLU A 40 -7.55 -3.93 -1.74
CA GLU A 40 -8.88 -3.76 -2.33
C GLU A 40 -9.91 -3.35 -1.27
N ASP A 41 -9.85 -3.99 -0.09
CA ASP A 41 -10.72 -3.65 1.03
C ASP A 41 -10.47 -2.21 1.52
N LEU A 42 -9.20 -1.78 1.57
CA LEU A 42 -8.83 -0.39 1.87
C LEU A 42 -9.41 0.60 0.86
N GLN A 43 -9.27 0.30 -0.43
CA GLN A 43 -9.80 1.15 -1.49
C GLN A 43 -11.34 1.25 -1.39
N ALA A 44 -12.02 0.12 -1.20
CA ALA A 44 -13.47 0.09 -1.03
C ALA A 44 -13.91 0.88 0.22
N PHE A 45 -13.15 0.82 1.32
CA PHE A 45 -13.40 1.58 2.52
C PHE A 45 -13.27 3.10 2.29
N GLN A 46 -12.19 3.54 1.63
CA GLN A 46 -11.91 4.96 1.39
C GLN A 46 -12.84 5.59 0.34
N THR A 47 -13.36 4.80 -0.58
CA THR A 47 -14.24 5.28 -1.67
C THR A 47 -15.73 5.16 -1.35
N LYS A 48 -16.10 4.52 -0.23
CA LYS A 48 -17.49 4.23 0.16
C LYS A 48 -18.41 5.46 0.16
N ASP A 49 -17.90 6.57 0.68
CA ASP A 49 -18.64 7.83 0.83
C ASP A 49 -18.10 8.93 -0.10
N ALA A 50 -17.24 8.58 -1.06
CA ALA A 50 -16.61 9.55 -1.95
C ALA A 50 -17.66 10.12 -2.93
N PRO A 51 -17.76 11.46 -3.05
CA PRO A 51 -18.63 12.06 -4.05
C PRO A 51 -18.17 11.67 -5.45
N PRO A 52 -19.09 11.43 -6.40
CA PRO A 52 -18.71 11.22 -7.80
C PRO A 52 -18.04 12.51 -8.33
N GLY A 53 -16.75 12.42 -8.64
CA GLY A 53 -15.89 13.55 -8.98
C GLY A 53 -14.62 13.11 -9.71
N PRO A 54 -13.65 14.00 -9.93
CA PRO A 54 -12.36 13.64 -10.56
C PRO A 54 -11.62 12.53 -9.78
N GLU A 55 -10.62 11.91 -10.41
CA GLU A 55 -9.80 10.81 -9.84
C GLU A 55 -9.56 11.00 -8.34
N ASN A 56 -10.06 10.08 -7.53
CA ASN A 56 -9.95 10.17 -6.08
C ASN A 56 -8.47 9.99 -5.68
N PRO A 57 -7.83 10.96 -4.99
CA PRO A 57 -6.42 10.87 -4.61
C PRO A 57 -6.09 9.60 -3.80
N TYR A 58 -7.02 9.12 -2.98
CA TYR A 58 -6.89 7.89 -2.21
C TYR A 58 -6.91 6.63 -3.08
N GLU A 59 -7.73 6.65 -4.13
CA GLU A 59 -7.81 5.56 -5.10
C GLU A 59 -6.48 5.43 -5.83
N LYS A 60 -5.94 6.55 -6.34
CA LYS A 60 -4.65 6.60 -7.02
C LYS A 60 -3.50 6.19 -6.09
N ALA A 61 -3.47 6.66 -4.85
CA ALA A 61 -2.43 6.30 -3.90
C ALA A 61 -2.47 4.80 -3.56
N THR A 62 -3.67 4.21 -3.41
CA THR A 62 -3.85 2.78 -3.16
C THR A 62 -3.46 1.94 -4.37
N LEU A 63 -3.81 2.37 -5.59
CA LEU A 63 -3.34 1.75 -6.83
C LEU A 63 -1.80 1.77 -6.91
N GLY A 64 -1.17 2.87 -6.51
CA GLY A 64 0.29 2.96 -6.41
C GLY A 64 0.90 1.92 -5.46
N LEU A 65 0.28 1.64 -4.31
CA LEU A 65 0.71 0.56 -3.42
C LEU A 65 0.58 -0.81 -4.08
N ARG A 66 -0.54 -1.06 -4.78
CA ARG A 66 -0.76 -2.33 -5.51
C ARG A 66 0.29 -2.55 -6.59
N ASP A 67 0.66 -1.51 -7.33
CA ASP A 67 1.67 -1.60 -8.37
C ASP A 67 3.07 -1.89 -7.79
N ILE A 68 3.37 -1.35 -6.62
CA ILE A 68 4.60 -1.68 -5.89
C ILE A 68 4.60 -3.14 -5.46
N VAL A 69 3.51 -3.64 -4.87
CA VAL A 69 3.38 -5.05 -4.49
C VAL A 69 3.61 -5.97 -5.70
N LYS A 70 2.97 -5.67 -6.84
CA LYS A 70 3.15 -6.45 -8.08
C LYS A 70 4.58 -6.39 -8.61
N THR A 71 5.20 -5.21 -8.54
CA THR A 71 6.59 -5.03 -8.97
C THR A 71 7.55 -5.80 -8.07
N LEU A 72 7.37 -5.73 -6.75
CA LEU A 72 8.17 -6.49 -5.80
C LEU A 72 7.99 -7.99 -6.00
N ALA A 73 6.74 -8.44 -6.18
CA ALA A 73 6.43 -9.80 -6.56
C ALA A 73 7.26 -10.18 -7.78
N ALA A 74 7.09 -9.51 -8.92
CA ALA A 74 7.80 -9.80 -10.16
C ALA A 74 9.34 -9.78 -10.05
N CYS A 75 9.91 -8.90 -9.23
CA CYS A 75 11.36 -8.81 -9.00
C CYS A 75 11.90 -9.88 -8.04
N GLY A 76 11.07 -10.39 -7.11
CA GLY A 76 11.45 -11.39 -6.12
C GLY A 76 12.66 -10.94 -5.28
N VAL A 77 13.72 -11.75 -5.27
CA VAL A 77 14.94 -11.49 -4.49
C VAL A 77 15.77 -10.30 -4.98
N PHE A 78 15.49 -9.77 -6.18
CA PHE A 78 16.18 -8.60 -6.75
C PHE A 78 15.50 -7.27 -6.42
N SER A 79 14.51 -7.27 -5.53
CA SER A 79 13.80 -6.05 -5.14
C SER A 79 14.73 -5.05 -4.46
N GLU A 80 14.83 -3.86 -5.06
CA GLU A 80 15.53 -2.72 -4.48
C GLU A 80 14.56 -1.82 -3.71
N ALA A 81 15.04 -1.22 -2.62
CA ALA A 81 14.26 -0.32 -1.77
C ALA A 81 13.61 0.84 -2.54
N GLY A 82 14.25 1.28 -3.62
CA GLY A 82 13.73 2.34 -4.49
C GLY A 82 12.35 2.03 -5.08
N ILE A 83 11.99 0.75 -5.23
CA ILE A 83 10.67 0.32 -5.69
C ILE A 83 9.60 0.73 -4.67
N VAL A 84 9.85 0.52 -3.38
CA VAL A 84 8.90 0.89 -2.31
C VAL A 84 8.92 2.39 -2.06
N LEU A 85 10.10 3.00 -1.97
CA LEU A 85 10.23 4.43 -1.70
C LEU A 85 9.65 5.30 -2.82
N ARG A 86 9.57 4.76 -4.05
CA ARG A 86 8.89 5.40 -5.18
C ARG A 86 7.49 5.89 -4.83
N TRP A 87 6.75 5.16 -4.00
CA TRP A 87 5.39 5.52 -3.61
C TRP A 87 5.30 6.94 -3.05
N LEU A 88 6.24 7.28 -2.15
CA LEU A 88 6.26 8.55 -1.43
C LEU A 88 6.41 9.75 -2.37
N TYR A 89 7.01 9.55 -3.54
CA TYR A 89 7.22 10.61 -4.55
C TYR A 89 6.01 10.83 -5.46
N PHE A 90 5.06 9.89 -5.52
CA PHE A 90 3.88 9.96 -6.37
C PHE A 90 2.59 10.29 -5.60
N LEU A 91 2.71 10.60 -4.31
CA LEU A 91 1.57 11.04 -3.50
C LEU A 91 1.11 12.43 -3.94
N ASP A 92 -0.20 12.56 -4.13
CA ASP A 92 -0.83 13.84 -4.39
C ASP A 92 -0.76 14.75 -3.14
N ALA A 93 -0.78 16.05 -3.36
CA ALA A 93 -0.60 17.04 -2.30
C ALA A 93 -1.70 16.97 -1.23
N GLU A 94 -2.92 16.59 -1.63
CA GLU A 94 -4.05 16.36 -0.73
C GLU A 94 -3.76 15.23 0.25
N ILE A 95 -3.18 14.12 -0.21
CA ILE A 95 -2.82 12.99 0.66
C ILE A 95 -1.70 13.40 1.62
N LEU A 96 -0.72 14.18 1.15
CA LEU A 96 0.34 14.69 2.03
C LEU A 96 -0.23 15.59 3.13
N ALA A 97 -1.16 16.50 2.79
CA ALA A 97 -1.84 17.34 3.77
C ALA A 97 -2.67 16.52 4.77
N ASP A 98 -3.33 15.46 4.30
CA ASP A 98 -4.09 14.55 5.15
C ASP A 98 -3.17 13.73 6.09
N ILE A 99 -1.97 13.35 5.64
CA ILE A 99 -0.95 12.74 6.49
C ILE A 99 -0.47 13.74 7.55
N GLU A 100 -0.18 14.99 7.16
CA GLU A 100 0.27 16.04 8.08
C GLU A 100 -0.77 16.38 9.15
N THR A 101 -2.04 16.34 8.78
CA THR A 101 -3.18 16.58 9.68
C THR A 101 -3.70 15.30 10.33
N LEU A 102 -3.00 14.18 10.16
CA LEU A 102 -3.28 12.87 10.78
C LEU A 102 -4.71 12.38 10.52
N GLN A 103 -5.23 12.60 9.31
CA GLN A 103 -6.56 12.14 8.93
C GLN A 103 -6.60 10.60 8.94
N PRO A 104 -7.62 9.98 9.57
CA PRO A 104 -7.70 8.52 9.69
C PRO A 104 -7.56 7.75 8.36
N PRO A 105 -8.17 8.18 7.23
CA PRO A 105 -7.99 7.50 5.94
C PRO A 105 -6.54 7.48 5.44
N ALA A 106 -5.80 8.58 5.64
CA ALA A 106 -4.39 8.68 5.30
C ALA A 106 -3.50 7.85 6.23
N LEU A 107 -3.82 7.79 7.52
CA LEU A 107 -3.12 6.92 8.46
C LEU A 107 -3.25 5.43 8.09
N LEU A 108 -4.43 4.99 7.63
CA LEU A 108 -4.63 3.63 7.12
C LEU A 108 -3.77 3.34 5.90
N LEU A 109 -3.68 4.29 4.97
CA LEU A 109 -2.85 4.19 3.78
C LEU A 109 -1.37 4.01 4.13
N VAL A 110 -0.88 4.84 5.06
CA VAL A 110 0.51 4.76 5.56
C VAL A 110 0.77 3.47 6.35
N ALA A 111 -0.22 2.94 7.06
CA ALA A 111 -0.12 1.63 7.73
C ALA A 111 0.04 0.47 6.72
N HIS A 112 -0.68 0.49 5.60
CA HIS A 112 -0.51 -0.53 4.55
C HIS A 112 0.84 -0.39 3.84
N PHE A 113 1.32 0.84 3.62
CA PHE A 113 2.69 1.07 3.16
C PHE A 113 3.73 0.46 4.11
N ALA A 114 3.54 0.59 5.43
CA ALA A 114 4.44 0.00 6.44
C ALA A 114 4.56 -1.52 6.32
N VAL A 115 3.47 -2.23 5.98
CA VAL A 115 3.51 -3.68 5.72
C VAL A 115 4.41 -4.02 4.54
N ILE A 116 4.37 -3.23 3.47
CA ILE A 116 5.25 -3.41 2.31
C ILE A 116 6.71 -3.14 2.71
N VAL A 117 6.96 -2.08 3.48
CA VAL A 117 8.31 -1.77 4.01
C VAL A 117 8.84 -2.93 4.86
N ALA A 118 8.02 -3.53 5.73
CA ALA A 118 8.38 -4.66 6.58
C ALA A 118 8.95 -5.85 5.78
N SER A 119 8.42 -6.09 4.57
CA SER A 119 8.90 -7.16 3.69
C SER A 119 10.35 -6.98 3.23
N MET A 120 10.85 -5.75 3.26
CA MET A 120 12.19 -5.35 2.80
C MET A 120 13.20 -5.14 3.93
N GLU A 121 12.77 -5.03 5.19
CA GLU A 121 13.68 -4.67 6.30
C GLU A 121 14.81 -5.69 6.50
N LYS A 122 14.57 -6.97 6.19
CA LYS A 122 15.59 -8.02 6.27
C LYS A 122 16.71 -7.87 5.23
N THR A 123 16.42 -7.26 4.08
CA THR A 123 17.37 -7.11 2.96
C THR A 123 17.91 -5.70 2.84
N VAL A 124 17.22 -4.70 3.39
CA VAL A 124 17.55 -3.28 3.29
C VAL A 124 17.75 -2.68 4.68
N TRP A 125 19.00 -2.58 5.11
CA TRP A 125 19.37 -2.20 6.47
C TRP A 125 18.80 -0.85 6.95
N TYR A 126 18.65 0.15 6.07
CA TYR A 126 18.20 1.48 6.47
C TYR A 126 16.68 1.61 6.59
N LEU A 127 15.91 0.63 6.10
CA LEU A 127 14.47 0.54 6.32
C LEU A 127 14.13 -0.17 7.63
N ASN A 128 15.10 -0.84 8.25
CA ASN A 128 14.89 -1.60 9.48
C ASN A 128 14.26 -0.74 10.59
N GLY A 129 13.13 -1.21 11.14
CA GLY A 129 12.37 -0.54 12.20
C GLY A 129 11.43 0.58 11.72
N TRP A 130 11.36 0.89 10.43
CA TRP A 130 10.40 1.87 9.90
C TRP A 130 8.97 1.37 10.03
N SER A 131 8.73 0.11 9.66
CA SER A 131 7.38 -0.47 9.69
C SER A 131 6.79 -0.46 11.10
N GLU A 132 7.58 -0.90 12.09
CA GLU A 132 7.19 -0.88 13.50
C GLU A 132 6.91 0.55 14.00
N ALA A 133 7.80 1.50 13.70
CA ALA A 133 7.64 2.89 14.12
C ALA A 133 6.38 3.53 13.53
N ILE A 134 6.05 3.21 12.29
CA ILE A 134 4.83 3.69 11.62
C ILE A 134 3.59 3.05 12.23
N ILE A 135 3.54 1.71 12.31
CA ILE A 135 2.38 0.98 12.86
C ILE A 135 2.10 1.41 14.30
N ARG A 136 3.13 1.56 15.13
CA ARG A 136 2.98 2.03 16.52
C ARG A 136 2.39 3.43 16.59
N GLN A 137 2.79 4.35 15.71
CA GLN A 137 2.23 5.69 15.68
C GLN A 137 0.77 5.68 15.23
N VAL A 138 0.43 4.95 14.17
CA VAL A 138 -0.96 4.83 13.70
C VAL A 138 -1.85 4.22 14.79
N ASP A 139 -1.38 3.20 15.51
CA ASP A 139 -2.11 2.55 16.61
C ASP A 139 -2.46 3.51 17.76
N GLN A 140 -1.59 4.50 18.01
CA GLN A 140 -1.79 5.53 19.04
C GLN A 140 -2.73 6.65 18.60
N LEU A 141 -2.81 6.90 17.29
CA LEU A 141 -3.57 8.02 16.71
C LEU A 141 -5.01 7.64 16.36
N LEU A 142 -5.28 6.37 16.06
CA LEU A 142 -6.64 5.91 15.77
C LEU A 142 -7.47 5.80 17.05
N GLU A 143 -8.73 6.24 16.98
CA GLU A 143 -9.70 6.07 18.06
C GLU A 143 -10.06 4.58 18.24
N GLU A 144 -10.26 4.14 19.49
CA GLU A 144 -10.47 2.71 19.84
C GLU A 144 -11.71 2.10 19.16
N ASP A 145 -12.82 2.83 19.10
CA ASP A 145 -14.12 2.34 18.57
C ASP A 145 -14.39 2.76 17.12
N SER A 146 -13.36 3.15 16.38
CA SER A 146 -13.49 3.61 14.99
C SER A 146 -13.58 2.45 13.99
N LYS A 147 -14.24 2.67 12.84
CA LYS A 147 -14.29 1.67 11.76
C LYS A 147 -12.90 1.45 11.16
N GLU A 148 -12.08 2.50 11.18
CA GLU A 148 -10.69 2.55 10.77
C GLU A 148 -9.85 1.60 11.61
N ARG A 149 -10.14 1.44 12.91
CA ARG A 149 -9.47 0.44 13.77
C ARG A 149 -9.58 -0.97 13.20
N SER A 150 -10.74 -1.33 12.64
CA SER A 150 -10.97 -2.65 12.06
C SER A 150 -10.12 -2.85 10.80
N MET A 151 -10.02 -1.82 9.95
CA MET A 151 -9.15 -1.84 8.76
C MET A 151 -7.66 -1.87 9.13
N PHE A 152 -7.28 -1.14 10.17
CA PHE A 152 -5.90 -1.10 10.67
C PHE A 152 -5.46 -2.42 11.32
N ALA A 153 -6.38 -3.16 11.94
CA ALA A 153 -6.07 -4.40 12.65
C ALA A 153 -5.33 -5.41 11.75
N TRP A 154 -5.69 -5.50 10.47
CA TRP A 154 -4.99 -6.34 9.51
C TRP A 154 -3.51 -5.93 9.37
N ALA A 155 -3.23 -4.64 9.13
CA ALA A 155 -1.86 -4.14 8.96
C ALA A 155 -1.02 -4.36 10.22
N LYS A 156 -1.61 -4.21 11.40
CA LYS A 156 -0.97 -4.46 12.69
C LYS A 156 -0.59 -5.93 12.88
N GLN A 157 -1.42 -6.87 12.43
CA GLN A 157 -1.15 -8.31 12.52
C GLN A 157 0.04 -8.76 11.67
N GLN A 158 0.39 -8.00 10.63
CA GLN A 158 1.55 -8.29 9.78
C GLN A 158 2.88 -7.98 10.47
N MET A 159 2.86 -7.20 11.56
CA MET A 159 4.08 -6.86 12.28
C MET A 159 4.53 -8.07 13.12
N PRO A 160 5.82 -8.46 13.06
CA PRO A 160 6.33 -9.50 13.93
C PRO A 160 6.11 -9.09 15.40
N HIS A 161 5.57 -9.99 16.22
CA HIS A 161 5.46 -9.78 17.66
C HIS A 161 6.87 -9.63 18.25
N ILE A 162 7.31 -8.40 18.46
CA ILE A 162 8.51 -8.14 19.26
C ILE A 162 8.08 -8.32 20.71
N ILE A 163 8.47 -9.47 21.28
CA ILE A 163 8.40 -9.68 22.72
C ILE A 163 9.32 -8.62 23.36
N PRO A 164 8.81 -7.79 24.29
CA PRO A 164 9.60 -6.76 24.94
C PRO A 164 10.78 -7.31 25.75
#